data_AF-C5D375-F1
#
_entry.id   AF-C5D375-F1
#
_cell.length_a   1.000
_cell.length_b   1.000
_cell.length_c   1.000
_cell.angle_alpha   90.00
_cell.angle_beta   90.00
_cell.angle_gamma   90.00
#
_symmetry.space_group_name_H-M   'P 1'
#
loop_
_entity.id
_entity.type
_entity.pdbx_description
1 polymer ?
#
loop_
_entity_poly.entity_id
_entity_poly.type
_entity_poly.pdbx_seq_one_letter_code
_entity_poly.pdbx_strand_id
1 'polypeptide(L)' 'MALHYYCRHCGTKIGTIDRVSIYSEQLGFHHLTEEERLEMISYQPNGDIHVKTICEDCQEALTRNPELHQYEKFIH' A
#
# COMPACT_ATOMS: atom_id res chain seq x y z
N MET A 1 3.50 -2.95 -17.17
CA MET A 1 3.37 -2.06 -16.01
C MET A 1 2.46 -2.75 -15.03
N ALA A 2 2.99 -3.23 -13.93
CA ALA A 2 2.23 -3.91 -12.90
C ALA A 2 2.34 -3.16 -11.58
N LEU A 3 1.29 -3.23 -10.77
CA LEU A 3 1.17 -2.54 -9.50
C LEU A 3 1.34 -3.54 -8.38
N HIS A 4 2.44 -3.43 -7.66
CA HIS A 4 2.83 -4.32 -6.59
C HIS A 4 2.48 -3.68 -5.25
N TYR A 5 1.66 -4.37 -4.47
CA TYR A 5 1.29 -3.97 -3.12
C TYR A 5 2.25 -4.59 -2.11
N TYR A 6 2.81 -3.75 -1.28
CA TYR A 6 3.69 -4.14 -0.18
C TYR A 6 3.15 -3.60 1.13
N CYS A 7 3.20 -4.42 2.17
CA CYS A 7 2.82 -3.97 3.49
C CYS A 7 3.89 -3.04 4.07
N ARG A 8 3.51 -1.84 4.55
CA ARG A 8 4.42 -0.90 5.21
C ARG A 8 4.97 -1.44 6.54
N HIS A 9 4.22 -2.30 7.22
CA HIS A 9 4.56 -2.73 8.57
C HIS A 9 5.33 -4.05 8.65
N CYS A 10 4.98 -5.02 7.80
CA CYS A 10 5.63 -6.32 7.74
C CYS A 10 6.52 -6.52 6.51
N GLY A 11 6.45 -5.61 5.53
CA GLY A 11 7.21 -5.72 4.27
C GLY A 11 6.73 -6.83 3.34
N THR A 12 5.69 -7.58 3.70
CA THR A 12 5.21 -8.68 2.88
C THR A 12 4.60 -8.19 1.56
N LYS A 13 4.79 -8.97 0.51
CA LYS A 13 4.12 -8.73 -0.77
C LYS A 13 2.67 -9.21 -0.66
N ILE A 14 1.74 -8.27 -0.73
CA ILE A 14 0.30 -8.54 -0.64
C ILE A 14 -0.22 -9.08 -1.97
N GLY A 15 0.25 -8.49 -3.08
CA GLY A 15 -0.17 -8.91 -4.41
C GLY A 15 0.35 -8.01 -5.51
N THR A 16 0.13 -8.43 -6.76
CA THR A 16 0.44 -7.64 -7.95
C THR A 16 -0.78 -7.56 -8.85
N ILE A 17 -1.11 -6.36 -9.34
CA ILE A 17 -2.17 -6.10 -10.30
C ILE A 17 -1.53 -5.65 -11.63
N ASP A 18 -1.68 -6.45 -12.67
CA ASP A 18 -1.12 -6.16 -14.00
C ASP A 18 -1.97 -5.13 -14.80
N ARG A 19 -3.24 -4.93 -14.44
CA ARG A 19 -4.19 -4.06 -15.18
C ARG A 19 -4.46 -2.73 -14.47
N VAL A 20 -3.44 -1.89 -14.38
CA VAL A 20 -3.52 -0.57 -13.70
C VAL A 20 -4.50 0.40 -14.34
N SER A 21 -4.67 0.34 -15.67
CA SER A 21 -5.38 1.36 -16.45
C SER A 21 -6.86 1.54 -16.07
N ILE A 22 -7.48 0.56 -15.41
CA ILE A 22 -8.93 0.56 -15.10
C ILE A 22 -9.18 0.79 -13.60
N TYR A 23 -8.18 0.58 -12.75
CA TYR A 23 -8.39 0.44 -11.31
C TYR A 23 -8.15 1.72 -10.50
N SER A 24 -7.53 2.78 -11.04
CA SER A 24 -7.31 4.01 -10.26
C SER A 24 -8.59 4.68 -9.78
N GLU A 25 -9.66 4.63 -10.57
CA GLU A 25 -11.00 5.11 -10.18
C GLU A 25 -11.69 4.11 -9.24
N GLN A 26 -11.60 2.80 -9.50
CA GLN A 26 -12.25 1.77 -8.66
C GLN A 26 -11.60 1.55 -7.29
N LEU A 27 -10.30 1.85 -7.13
CA LEU A 27 -9.57 1.71 -5.87
C LEU A 27 -9.75 2.91 -4.94
N GLY A 28 -10.49 3.94 -5.35
CA GLY A 28 -10.69 5.13 -4.54
C GLY A 28 -9.42 5.97 -4.37
N PHE A 29 -8.38 5.74 -5.19
CA PHE A 29 -7.20 6.61 -5.23
C PHE A 29 -7.53 8.05 -5.64
N HIS A 30 -8.71 8.27 -6.23
CA HIS A 30 -9.25 9.59 -6.52
C HIS A 30 -9.68 10.37 -5.26
N HIS A 31 -9.80 9.70 -4.11
CA HIS A 31 -10.05 10.33 -2.81
C HIS A 31 -8.74 10.77 -2.13
N LEU A 32 -7.60 10.30 -2.63
CA LEU A 32 -6.28 10.68 -2.15
C LEU A 32 -5.78 11.86 -2.99
N THR A 33 -5.26 12.88 -2.34
CA THR A 33 -4.55 13.98 -2.99
C THR A 33 -3.35 13.43 -3.78
N GLU A 34 -2.99 14.09 -4.88
CA GLU A 34 -1.86 13.68 -5.72
C GLU A 34 -0.55 13.56 -4.93
N GLU A 35 -0.39 14.39 -3.90
CA GLU A 35 0.75 14.40 -2.97
C GLU A 35 0.81 13.10 -2.14
N GLU A 36 -0.29 12.72 -1.51
CA GLU A 36 -0.41 11.46 -0.73
C GLU A 36 -0.17 10.25 -1.63
N ARG A 37 -0.64 10.36 -2.88
CA ARG A 37 -0.44 9.34 -3.90
C ARG A 37 1.04 9.23 -4.26
N LEU A 38 1.76 10.33 -4.42
CA LEU A 38 3.21 10.32 -4.67
C LEU A 38 4.01 9.78 -3.47
N GLU A 39 3.53 9.98 -2.24
CA GLU A 39 4.20 9.50 -1.04
C GLU A 39 4.02 7.99 -0.83
N MET A 40 2.81 7.48 -1.09
CA MET A 40 2.48 6.06 -0.94
C MET A 40 2.80 5.21 -2.17
N ILE A 41 2.87 5.82 -3.36
CA ILE A 41 3.09 5.16 -4.64
C ILE A 41 4.46 5.54 -5.23
N SER A 42 5.36 4.57 -5.33
CA SER A 42 6.65 4.72 -5.99
C SER A 42 6.64 4.14 -7.39
N TYR A 43 7.02 4.96 -8.37
CA TYR A 43 7.20 4.52 -9.75
C TYR A 43 8.61 3.95 -9.92
N GLN A 44 8.68 2.69 -10.33
CA GLN A 44 9.94 2.00 -10.61
C GLN A 44 10.42 2.34 -12.03
N PRO A 45 11.74 2.33 -12.28
CA PRO A 45 12.31 2.68 -13.59
C PRO A 45 11.93 1.70 -14.71
N ASN A 46 11.43 0.52 -14.37
CA ASN A 46 10.89 -0.47 -15.31
C ASN A 46 9.41 -0.22 -15.69
N GLY A 47 8.79 0.84 -15.17
CA GLY A 47 7.38 1.17 -15.37
C GLY A 47 6.42 0.42 -14.44
N ASP A 48 6.93 -0.33 -13.47
CA ASP A 48 6.11 -0.90 -12.41
C ASP A 48 5.81 0.14 -11.34
N ILE A 49 4.74 -0.11 -10.58
CA ILE A 49 4.25 0.77 -9.54
C ILE A 49 4.31 0.02 -8.22
N HIS A 50 4.97 0.57 -7.22
CA HIS A 50 5.02 0.02 -5.86
C HIS A 50 4.09 0.83 -4.97
N VAL A 51 3.08 0.19 -4.40
CA VAL A 51 2.14 0.83 -3.46
C VAL A 51 2.37 0.26 -2.07
N LYS A 52 2.63 1.15 -1.12
CA LYS A 52 2.70 0.81 0.31
C LYS A 52 1.29 0.82 0.89
N THR A 53 0.87 -0.28 1.51
CA THR A 53 -0.42 -0.37 2.19
C THR A 53 -0.28 -1.20 3.47
N ILE A 54 -1.37 -1.50 4.16
CA ILE A 54 -1.39 -2.33 5.37
C ILE A 54 -2.04 -3.66 4.98
N CYS A 55 -1.37 -4.78 5.22
CA CYS A 55 -1.99 -6.09 4.96
C CYS A 55 -3.08 -6.38 6.00
N GLU A 56 -4.01 -7.27 5.66
CA GLU A 56 -5.12 -7.70 6.54
C GLU A 56 -4.64 -8.05 7.95
N ASP A 57 -3.57 -8.84 8.06
CA ASP A 57 -3.00 -9.28 9.32
C ASP A 57 -2.52 -8.10 10.21
N CYS A 58 -1.81 -7.13 9.62
CA CYS A 58 -1.36 -5.93 10.32
C CYS A 58 -2.54 -5.01 10.67
N GLN A 59 -3.56 -4.93 9.80
CA GLN A 59 -4.77 -4.15 10.06
C GLN A 59 -5.58 -4.74 11.21
N GLU A 60 -5.66 -6.07 11.29
CA GLU A 60 -6.31 -6.76 12.41
C GLU A 60 -5.54 -6.55 13.71
N ALA A 61 -4.20 -6.60 13.66
CA ALA A 61 -3.35 -6.29 14.80
C ALA A 61 -3.55 -4.84 15.31
N LEU A 62 -3.59 -3.86 14.40
CA LEU A 62 -3.89 -2.44 14.67
C LEU A 62 -5.29 -2.26 15.27
N THR A 63 -6.29 -2.97 14.74
CA THR A 63 -7.67 -2.91 15.23
C THR A 63 -7.79 -3.49 16.64
N ARG A 64 -7.09 -4.61 16.91
CA ARG A 64 -7.07 -5.23 18.24
C ARG A 64 -6.25 -4.41 19.25
N ASN A 65 -5.23 -3.71 18.78
CA ASN A 65 -4.29 -2.96 19.63
C ASN A 65 -4.12 -1.55 19.05
N PRO A 66 -4.99 -0.58 19.39
CA PRO A 66 -4.90 0.77 18.86
C PRO A 66 -3.58 1.48 19.22
N GLU A 67 -2.89 1.02 20.26
CA GLU A 67 -1.54 1.46 20.61
C GLU A 67 -0.50 1.16 19.51
N LEU A 68 -0.77 0.22 18.61
CA LEU A 68 0.10 -0.11 17.49
C LEU A 68 0.11 0.96 16.38
N HIS A 69 -0.86 1.88 16.38
CA HIS A 69 -0.87 3.01 15.45
C HIS A 69 0.35 3.93 15.61
N GLN A 70 0.99 3.91 16.79
CA GLN A 70 2.19 4.70 17.04
C GLN A 70 3.46 4.08 16.43
N TYR A 71 3.41 2.81 16.02
CA TYR A 71 4.56 2.08 15.50
C TYR A 71 4.51 1.99 13.98
N GLU A 72 5.55 2.51 13.34
CA GLU A 72 5.66 2.50 11.88
C GLU A 72 5.92 1.10 11.30
N LYS A 73 6.42 0.15 12.12
CA LYS A 73 6.75 -1.24 11.73
C LYS A 73 6.40 -2.22 12.86
N PHE A 74 5.86 -3.40 12.50
CA PHE A 74 5.48 -4.44 13.47
C PHE A 74 6.48 -5.59 13.57
N ILE A 75 7.34 -5.78 12.56
CA ILE A 75 8.24 -6.93 12.48
C ILE A 75 9.69 -6.43 12.33
N HIS A 76 10.59 -6.92 13.18
CA HIS A 76 12.05 -6.75 13.10
C HIS A 76 12.68 -8.05 12.59
#